data_AF-A0A100Y8S6-F1
#
_entry.id   AF-A0A100Y8S6-F1
#
_cell.length_a   1.000
_cell.length_b   1.000
_cell.length_c   1.000
_cell.angle_alpha   90.00
_cell.angle_beta   90.00
_cell.angle_gamma   90.00
#
_symmetry.space_group_name_H-M   'P 1'
#
loop_
_entity.id
_entity.type
_entity.pdbx_description
1 polymer ?
#
loop_
_entity_poly.entity_id
_entity_poly.type
_entity_poly.pdbx_seq_one_letter_code
_entity_poly.pdbx_strand_id
1 'polypeptide(L)'
;MNAATNDQRQHGRSLSPPGTGPFRPVAHAELPGAVEAFLRAPDRTPVPVPVEGRPDLAESMALAARLYAGSALPRPLDTGVVLGAKDLPDGTLELARPLARTWLTEDDMGDPRTFRDRHPGTVLLLGAYDRLTLDAVRDLLLSTYRGPEHALTLLSGRDGDSVAWNVAKQYATAAPEVDAVGLFTDTDRPPRRPGVRVFDDRDFDRPAADIQGEILDTPWRRVVFQGHGKDDSLNLGEYTICGLSQAAPARPGLLGPRCSYGLPCYKPEDKLVPLNRVGAVEVVLSACNSGPLADLALYDPKYQLLLNALDGPARLVASAVSVHDSDRPENTAWMRAALDGADTVDVLNASLAGSHPYPAFMRFGLPAAPARPLPGPVPSDHRPDPLLLTVGERLNALLGSELLTGRHPLRPRLTKLARKVDLWVARPTHLADQSAEEIHGSLTADLQSLDHAIAEQVAADPENEIMNYPAHFGDRSRLDPQVREVTCHCGRPAQEFTRRGLLPQILDTLCVVCMRCGDVTFRVPGAPVLLAHADDEAAQGGELVVRAELTAPRTGPVRLGLFVPTYLREDTTVEPATVKVRAKGEQPQDVTFRVAFRPETAPQAYYFTVFAVQDLAVSTARRHFGVVPAGA
;
A
#
# COMPACT_ATOMS: atom_id res chain seq x y z
N MET A 1 -39.87 -45.03 10.69
CA MET A 1 -40.71 -45.12 9.48
C MET A 1 -41.48 -43.81 9.34
N ASN A 2 -41.66 -43.36 8.11
CA ASN A 2 -42.23 -42.07 7.63
C ASN A 2 -41.24 -40.93 7.42
N ALA A 3 -40.60 -41.03 6.24
CA ALA A 3 -40.33 -40.02 5.22
C ALA A 3 -40.48 -38.54 5.62
N ALA A 4 -39.33 -37.87 5.70
CA ALA A 4 -39.21 -36.42 5.55
C ALA A 4 -39.11 -36.09 4.06
N THR A 5 -40.00 -35.19 3.62
CA THR A 5 -40.08 -34.61 2.28
C THR A 5 -38.83 -33.80 1.96
N ASN A 6 -38.10 -34.25 0.94
CA ASN A 6 -37.07 -33.47 0.23
C ASN A 6 -37.75 -32.35 -0.57
N ASP A 7 -37.49 -31.10 -0.21
CA ASP A 7 -37.75 -29.94 -1.07
C ASP A 7 -36.73 -29.97 -2.23
N GLN A 8 -37.10 -30.62 -3.31
CA GLN A 8 -36.44 -30.51 -4.61
C GLN A 8 -36.59 -29.06 -5.10
N ARG A 9 -35.56 -28.24 -4.91
CA ARG A 9 -35.40 -27.01 -5.69
C ARG A 9 -35.23 -27.41 -7.15
N GLN A 10 -36.26 -27.13 -7.94
CA GLN A 10 -36.29 -27.31 -9.38
C GLN A 10 -35.13 -26.52 -10.04
N HIS A 11 -34.06 -27.23 -10.38
CA HIS A 11 -33.09 -26.77 -11.37
C HIS A 11 -33.74 -26.88 -12.76
N GLY A 12 -34.24 -25.75 -13.25
CA GLY A 12 -34.91 -25.68 -14.53
C GLY A 12 -35.03 -24.25 -15.02
N ARG A 13 -33.90 -23.53 -15.14
CA ARG A 13 -33.84 -22.37 -16.04
C ARG A 13 -33.44 -22.88 -17.42
N SER A 14 -34.45 -23.06 -18.26
CA SER A 14 -34.31 -23.30 -19.70
C SER A 14 -33.51 -22.15 -20.31
N LEU A 15 -32.25 -22.41 -20.65
CA LEU A 15 -31.46 -21.57 -21.54
C LEU A 15 -32.09 -21.66 -22.95
N SER A 16 -32.21 -20.52 -23.62
CA SER A 16 -32.63 -20.40 -25.02
C SER A 16 -31.81 -21.33 -25.94
N PRO A 17 -32.37 -21.77 -27.09
CA PRO A 17 -31.69 -22.68 -28.01
C PRO A 17 -30.37 -22.09 -28.55
N PRO A 18 -29.39 -22.91 -28.97
CA PRO A 18 -28.08 -22.47 -29.42
C PRO A 18 -28.18 -21.75 -30.78
N GLY A 19 -28.36 -20.44 -30.74
CA GLY A 19 -28.27 -19.55 -31.90
C GLY A 19 -27.00 -18.71 -31.82
N THR A 20 -25.97 -19.14 -32.56
CA THR A 20 -24.76 -18.39 -32.97
C THR A 20 -24.15 -17.45 -31.92
N GLY A 21 -23.28 -17.99 -31.05
CA GLY A 21 -22.37 -17.15 -30.25
C GLY A 21 -21.48 -16.26 -31.15
N PRO A 22 -20.75 -15.29 -30.56
CA PRO A 22 -20.03 -14.27 -31.34
C PRO A 22 -18.81 -14.81 -32.10
N PHE A 23 -18.48 -16.09 -31.96
CA PHE A 23 -17.32 -16.73 -32.55
C PHE A 23 -17.72 -17.86 -33.49
N ARG A 24 -16.95 -18.06 -34.56
CA ARG A 24 -17.09 -19.17 -35.50
C ARG A 24 -15.77 -19.92 -35.63
N PRO A 25 -15.75 -21.25 -35.40
CA PRO A 25 -14.56 -22.05 -35.65
C PRO A 25 -14.29 -22.12 -37.17
N VAL A 26 -13.03 -22.00 -37.56
CA VAL A 26 -12.56 -22.11 -38.96
C VAL A 26 -11.29 -22.95 -39.03
N ALA A 27 -11.02 -23.53 -40.20
CA ALA A 27 -9.72 -24.13 -40.50
C ALA A 27 -8.69 -23.04 -40.86
N HIS A 28 -7.38 -23.34 -40.75
CA HIS A 28 -6.33 -22.35 -41.01
C HIS A 28 -6.41 -21.75 -42.42
N ALA A 29 -6.66 -22.59 -43.43
CA ALA A 29 -6.76 -22.14 -44.82
C ALA A 29 -7.97 -21.23 -45.10
N GLU A 30 -9.00 -21.28 -44.26
CA GLU A 30 -10.21 -20.46 -44.39
C GLU A 30 -10.12 -19.14 -43.62
N LEU A 31 -9.19 -19.03 -42.68
CA LEU A 31 -9.06 -17.89 -41.76
C LEU A 31 -8.95 -16.55 -42.50
N PRO A 32 -8.09 -16.36 -43.53
CA PRO A 32 -7.97 -15.07 -44.21
C PRO A 32 -9.29 -14.58 -44.83
N GLY A 33 -10.00 -15.47 -45.53
CA GLY A 33 -11.29 -15.14 -46.16
C GLY A 33 -12.40 -14.90 -45.14
N ALA A 34 -12.40 -15.65 -44.04
CA ALA A 34 -13.35 -15.45 -42.95
C ALA A 34 -13.11 -14.13 -42.21
N VAL A 35 -11.85 -13.74 -41.99
CA VAL A 35 -11.46 -12.45 -41.40
C VAL A 35 -11.92 -11.31 -42.28
N GLU A 36 -11.69 -11.39 -43.58
CA GLU A 36 -12.17 -10.38 -44.53
C GLU A 36 -13.70 -10.23 -44.49
N ALA A 37 -14.43 -11.35 -44.46
CA ALA A 37 -15.89 -11.34 -44.35
C ALA A 37 -16.38 -10.74 -43.02
N PHE A 38 -15.68 -11.02 -41.91
CA PHE A 38 -15.98 -10.43 -40.61
C PHE A 38 -15.76 -8.92 -40.60
N LEU A 39 -14.59 -8.45 -41.04
CA LEU A 39 -14.23 -7.03 -40.99
C LEU A 39 -15.12 -6.15 -41.90
N ARG A 40 -15.72 -6.71 -42.94
CA ARG A 40 -16.72 -6.02 -43.78
C ARG A 40 -18.08 -5.84 -43.07
N ALA A 41 -18.42 -6.70 -42.11
CA ALA A 41 -19.72 -6.69 -41.42
C ALA A 41 -19.62 -7.21 -39.98
N PRO A 42 -18.89 -6.52 -39.08
CA PRO A 42 -18.54 -7.01 -37.74
C PRO A 42 -19.75 -7.21 -36.82
N ASP A 43 -20.88 -6.56 -37.10
CA ASP A 43 -22.13 -6.68 -36.32
C ASP A 43 -23.02 -7.84 -36.79
N ARG A 44 -22.68 -8.50 -37.91
CA ARG A 44 -23.54 -9.52 -38.55
C ARG A 44 -22.83 -10.85 -38.78
N THR A 45 -21.51 -10.84 -38.81
CA THR A 45 -20.67 -12.02 -39.02
C THR A 45 -20.00 -12.37 -37.70
N PRO A 46 -20.01 -13.64 -37.26
CA PRO A 46 -19.22 -14.05 -36.10
C PRO A 46 -17.72 -13.91 -36.36
N VAL A 47 -16.95 -13.64 -35.30
CA VAL A 47 -15.49 -13.52 -35.35
C VAL A 47 -14.88 -14.90 -35.65
N PRO A 48 -14.05 -15.06 -36.70
CA PRO A 48 -13.45 -16.35 -37.03
C PRO A 48 -12.31 -16.69 -36.07
N VAL A 49 -12.21 -17.96 -35.69
CA VAL A 49 -11.18 -18.47 -34.78
C VAL A 49 -10.59 -19.78 -35.34
N PRO A 50 -9.27 -19.89 -35.55
CA PRO A 50 -8.65 -21.16 -35.92
C PRO A 50 -8.66 -22.11 -34.72
N VAL A 51 -9.23 -23.31 -34.90
CA VAL A 51 -9.31 -24.34 -33.83
C VAL A 51 -8.82 -25.72 -34.28
N GLU A 52 -8.29 -25.81 -35.50
CA GLU A 52 -7.80 -27.07 -36.07
C GLU A 52 -6.61 -27.60 -35.24
N GLY A 53 -6.74 -28.80 -34.69
CA GLY A 53 -5.73 -29.37 -33.78
C GLY A 53 -5.76 -28.82 -32.34
N ARG A 54 -6.71 -27.92 -32.02
CA ARG A 54 -6.84 -27.23 -30.74
C ARG A 54 -8.23 -27.45 -30.11
N PRO A 55 -8.54 -28.68 -29.63
CA PRO A 55 -9.84 -28.97 -29.01
C PRO A 55 -10.10 -28.13 -27.75
N ASP A 56 -9.03 -27.74 -27.04
CA ASP A 56 -9.09 -26.81 -25.91
C ASP A 56 -9.65 -25.45 -26.31
N LEU A 57 -9.25 -24.89 -27.46
CA LEU A 57 -9.80 -23.63 -27.95
C LEU A 57 -11.26 -23.76 -28.38
N ALA A 58 -11.65 -24.89 -28.97
CA ALA A 58 -13.05 -25.17 -29.31
C ALA A 58 -13.95 -25.24 -28.05
N GLU A 59 -13.45 -25.87 -26.97
CA GLU A 59 -14.13 -25.87 -25.66
C GLU A 59 -14.22 -24.45 -25.07
N SER A 60 -13.12 -23.69 -25.11
CA SER A 60 -13.10 -22.29 -24.66
C SER A 60 -14.08 -21.42 -25.43
N MET A 61 -14.24 -21.61 -26.74
CA MET A 61 -15.25 -20.92 -27.55
C MET A 61 -16.68 -21.26 -27.10
N ALA A 62 -16.95 -22.51 -26.75
CA ALA A 62 -18.26 -22.93 -26.23
C ALA A 62 -18.55 -22.31 -24.85
N LEU A 63 -17.53 -22.18 -23.98
CA LEU A 63 -17.65 -21.44 -22.72
C LEU A 63 -17.88 -19.95 -22.96
N ALA A 64 -17.17 -19.35 -23.91
CA ALA A 64 -17.29 -17.94 -24.27
C ALA A 64 -18.71 -17.58 -24.76
N ALA A 65 -19.42 -18.51 -25.42
CA ALA A 65 -20.82 -18.31 -25.83
C ALA A 65 -21.78 -18.08 -24.65
N ARG A 66 -21.40 -18.42 -23.41
CA ARG A 66 -22.16 -18.12 -22.19
C ARG A 66 -21.85 -16.74 -21.60
N LEU A 67 -20.74 -16.12 -22.03
CA LEU A 67 -20.24 -14.86 -21.48
C LEU A 67 -20.50 -13.66 -22.37
N TYR A 68 -20.59 -13.88 -23.68
CA TYR A 68 -20.63 -12.83 -24.69
C TYR A 68 -21.88 -12.94 -25.55
N ALA A 69 -22.58 -11.82 -25.72
CA ALA A 69 -23.84 -11.75 -26.46
C ALA A 69 -23.68 -11.26 -27.91
N GLY A 70 -22.49 -10.77 -28.28
CA GLY A 70 -22.24 -10.24 -29.63
C GLY A 70 -20.81 -9.79 -29.84
N SER A 71 -20.57 -9.14 -30.98
CA SER A 71 -19.29 -8.56 -31.38
C SER A 71 -19.42 -7.06 -31.64
N ALA A 72 -18.35 -6.30 -31.41
CA ALA A 72 -18.22 -4.89 -31.72
C ALA A 72 -16.76 -4.58 -32.08
N LEU A 73 -16.54 -3.56 -32.90
CA LEU A 73 -15.19 -3.05 -33.15
C LEU A 73 -14.65 -2.37 -31.87
N PRO A 74 -13.52 -2.84 -31.31
CA PRO A 74 -12.92 -2.18 -30.15
C PRO A 74 -12.32 -0.83 -30.54
N ARG A 75 -12.14 0.04 -29.53
CA ARG A 75 -11.47 1.33 -29.74
C ARG A 75 -9.98 1.07 -30.00
N PRO A 76 -9.40 1.59 -31.09
CA PRO A 76 -7.99 1.37 -31.39
C PRO A 76 -7.09 2.09 -30.38
N LEU A 77 -6.00 1.42 -30.01
CA LEU A 77 -4.83 2.01 -29.35
C LEU A 77 -3.99 2.82 -30.36
N ASP A 78 -3.01 3.57 -29.89
CA ASP A 78 -2.27 4.50 -30.74
C ASP A 78 -1.24 3.77 -31.62
N THR A 79 -0.44 2.89 -31.01
CA THR A 79 0.62 2.14 -31.69
C THR A 79 0.55 0.65 -31.36
N GLY A 80 0.59 -0.19 -32.38
CA GLY A 80 0.75 -1.64 -32.27
C GLY A 80 2.13 -2.07 -32.75
N VAL A 81 2.73 -3.05 -32.09
CA VAL A 81 3.99 -3.67 -32.49
C VAL A 81 3.79 -5.17 -32.60
N VAL A 82 4.24 -5.75 -33.71
CA VAL A 82 4.19 -7.21 -33.94
C VAL A 82 5.55 -7.83 -33.65
N LEU A 83 5.58 -8.79 -32.72
CA LEU A 83 6.73 -9.61 -32.41
C LEU A 83 6.57 -10.97 -33.11
N GLY A 84 7.52 -11.35 -33.97
CA GLY A 84 7.48 -12.64 -34.67
C GLY A 84 6.30 -12.81 -35.63
N ALA A 85 6.03 -11.83 -36.50
CA ALA A 85 4.90 -11.84 -37.46
C ALA A 85 4.75 -13.15 -38.28
N LYS A 86 5.87 -13.81 -38.59
CA LYS A 86 5.91 -15.05 -39.39
C LYS A 86 5.41 -16.29 -38.64
N ASP A 87 5.30 -16.20 -37.31
CA ASP A 87 4.89 -17.31 -36.44
C ASP A 87 3.36 -17.32 -36.21
N LEU A 88 2.64 -16.35 -36.80
CA LEU A 88 1.19 -16.20 -36.66
C LEU A 88 0.45 -16.80 -37.86
N PRO A 89 -0.73 -17.41 -37.67
CA PRO A 89 -1.57 -17.88 -38.77
C PRO A 89 -1.96 -16.75 -39.73
N ASP A 90 -2.00 -17.06 -41.03
CA ASP A 90 -2.43 -16.11 -42.06
C ASP A 90 -3.83 -15.54 -41.73
N GLY A 91 -3.97 -14.23 -41.82
CA GLY A 91 -5.19 -13.51 -41.47
C GLY A 91 -5.24 -12.99 -40.01
N THR A 92 -4.39 -13.49 -39.11
CA THR A 92 -4.34 -12.99 -37.72
C THR A 92 -3.97 -11.52 -37.64
N LEU A 93 -2.98 -11.07 -38.44
CA LEU A 93 -2.56 -9.66 -38.47
C LEU A 93 -3.63 -8.75 -39.06
N GLU A 94 -4.37 -9.19 -40.08
CA GLU A 94 -5.49 -8.42 -40.62
C GLU A 94 -6.63 -8.32 -39.61
N LEU A 95 -6.89 -9.38 -38.85
CA LEU A 95 -7.84 -9.33 -37.73
C LEU A 95 -7.34 -8.39 -36.62
N ALA A 96 -6.05 -8.33 -36.32
CA ALA A 96 -5.51 -7.42 -35.31
C ALA A 96 -5.44 -5.95 -35.79
N ARG A 97 -5.40 -5.71 -37.09
CA ARG A 97 -5.17 -4.37 -37.67
C ARG A 97 -6.06 -3.26 -37.10
N PRO A 98 -7.38 -3.45 -36.89
CA PRO A 98 -8.24 -2.41 -36.31
C PRO A 98 -7.97 -2.09 -34.84
N LEU A 99 -7.15 -2.87 -34.14
CA LEU A 99 -6.89 -2.72 -32.70
C LEU A 99 -5.87 -1.60 -32.40
N ALA A 100 -5.12 -1.12 -33.40
CA ALA A 100 -4.21 0.01 -33.27
C ALA A 100 -4.24 0.90 -34.52
N ARG A 101 -3.96 2.20 -34.35
CA ARG A 101 -3.97 3.17 -35.47
C ARG A 101 -2.74 3.01 -36.37
N THR A 102 -1.59 2.75 -35.77
CA THR A 102 -0.31 2.55 -36.46
C THR A 102 0.25 1.20 -36.07
N TRP A 103 0.84 0.48 -37.02
CA TRP A 103 1.49 -0.81 -36.78
C TRP A 103 2.96 -0.74 -37.15
N LEU A 104 3.80 -1.27 -36.27
CA LEU A 104 5.24 -1.32 -36.36
C LEU A 104 5.73 -2.76 -36.29
N THR A 105 6.94 -2.99 -36.80
CA THR A 105 7.65 -4.25 -36.69
C THR A 105 8.52 -4.27 -35.43
N GLU A 106 9.01 -5.46 -35.06
CA GLU A 106 9.96 -5.65 -33.97
C GLU A 106 11.23 -4.77 -34.14
N ASP A 107 11.73 -4.63 -35.37
CA ASP A 107 12.92 -3.82 -35.68
C ASP A 107 12.71 -2.31 -35.41
N ASP A 108 11.46 -1.83 -35.48
CA ASP A 108 11.13 -0.41 -35.25
C ASP A 108 11.19 -0.02 -33.76
N MET A 109 11.14 -1.01 -32.84
CA MET A 109 11.21 -0.77 -31.40
C MET A 109 12.51 -0.07 -30.99
N GLY A 110 13.64 -0.48 -31.55
CA GLY A 110 14.94 0.15 -31.29
C GLY A 110 15.24 0.39 -29.80
N ASP A 111 15.81 1.56 -29.47
CA ASP A 111 15.98 1.99 -28.08
C ASP A 111 14.64 2.49 -27.48
N PRO A 112 14.16 1.93 -26.36
CA PRO A 112 12.81 2.22 -25.87
C PRO A 112 12.60 3.65 -25.35
N ARG A 113 13.67 4.39 -24.99
CA ARG A 113 13.54 5.81 -24.67
C ARG A 113 13.20 6.60 -25.92
N THR A 114 13.95 6.38 -27.01
CA THR A 114 13.66 6.99 -28.31
C THR A 114 12.37 6.48 -28.96
N PHE A 115 11.94 5.24 -28.65
CA PHE A 115 10.66 4.71 -29.10
C PHE A 115 9.49 5.56 -28.61
N ARG A 116 9.48 5.88 -27.30
CA ARG A 116 8.41 6.68 -26.69
C ARG A 116 8.32 8.09 -27.25
N ASP A 117 9.46 8.75 -27.43
CA ASP A 117 9.50 10.10 -27.98
C ASP A 117 8.90 10.15 -29.40
N ARG A 118 9.07 9.07 -30.17
CA ARG A 118 8.53 8.93 -31.54
C ARG A 118 7.07 8.47 -31.57
N HIS A 119 6.65 7.69 -30.58
CA HIS A 119 5.34 7.03 -30.52
C HIS A 119 4.65 7.30 -29.18
N PRO A 120 4.17 8.53 -28.92
CA PRO A 120 3.45 8.85 -27.70
C PRO A 120 2.08 8.16 -27.63
N GLY A 121 1.56 7.99 -26.41
CA GLY A 121 0.25 7.38 -26.16
C GLY A 121 0.31 5.90 -25.78
N THR A 122 -0.77 5.17 -26.12
CA THR A 122 -1.00 3.76 -25.77
C THR A 122 -0.31 2.79 -26.72
N VAL A 123 0.25 1.71 -26.17
CA VAL A 123 1.02 0.72 -26.94
C VAL A 123 0.42 -0.68 -26.79
N LEU A 124 0.26 -1.37 -27.91
CA LEU A 124 -0.14 -2.77 -28.01
C LEU A 124 1.05 -3.62 -28.48
N LEU A 125 1.44 -4.63 -27.72
CA LEU A 125 2.33 -5.68 -28.19
C LEU A 125 1.52 -6.91 -28.61
N LEU A 126 1.76 -7.41 -29.82
CA LEU A 126 1.14 -8.61 -30.36
C LEU A 126 2.22 -9.65 -30.68
N GLY A 127 2.12 -10.86 -30.12
CA GLY A 127 3.05 -11.94 -30.46
C GLY A 127 2.87 -13.17 -29.57
N ALA A 128 3.40 -14.31 -30.03
CA ALA A 128 3.42 -15.53 -29.23
C ALA A 128 4.27 -15.35 -27.97
N TYR A 129 3.94 -16.12 -26.92
CA TYR A 129 4.54 -15.96 -25.60
C TYR A 129 6.06 -16.12 -25.60
N ASP A 130 6.60 -17.03 -26.42
CA ASP A 130 8.05 -17.24 -26.55
C ASP A 130 8.82 -16.02 -27.07
N ARG A 131 8.14 -15.04 -27.68
CA ARG A 131 8.70 -13.73 -28.06
C ARG A 131 8.64 -12.70 -26.95
N LEU A 132 7.83 -12.92 -25.90
CA LEU A 132 7.72 -12.03 -24.74
C LEU A 132 8.82 -12.34 -23.72
N THR A 133 10.05 -11.97 -24.03
CA THR A 133 11.21 -12.11 -23.14
C THR A 133 11.52 -10.81 -22.42
N LEU A 134 12.17 -10.89 -21.26
CA LEU A 134 12.57 -9.71 -20.49
C LEU A 134 13.38 -8.75 -21.34
N ASP A 135 14.40 -9.22 -22.05
CA ASP A 135 15.25 -8.35 -22.87
C ASP A 135 14.47 -7.61 -23.96
N ALA A 136 13.45 -8.23 -24.55
CA ALA A 136 12.65 -7.62 -25.60
C ALA A 136 11.71 -6.51 -25.07
N VAL A 137 11.14 -6.68 -23.88
CA VAL A 137 10.04 -5.82 -23.40
C VAL A 137 10.34 -5.02 -22.13
N ARG A 138 11.44 -5.29 -21.42
CA ARG A 138 11.76 -4.70 -20.10
C ARG A 138 11.68 -3.18 -20.08
N ASP A 139 12.38 -2.54 -20.99
CA ASP A 139 12.50 -1.09 -20.96
C ASP A 139 11.16 -0.44 -21.31
N LEU A 140 10.41 -1.01 -22.26
CA LEU A 140 9.04 -0.57 -22.55
C LEU A 140 8.11 -0.75 -21.33
N LEU A 141 8.22 -1.85 -20.60
CA LEU A 141 7.46 -2.09 -19.36
C LEU A 141 7.77 -1.05 -18.28
N LEU A 142 9.05 -0.83 -17.98
CA LEU A 142 9.46 0.13 -16.96
C LEU A 142 9.07 1.57 -17.34
N SER A 143 9.07 1.85 -18.64
CA SER A 143 8.76 3.17 -19.19
C SER A 143 7.30 3.59 -19.06
N THR A 144 6.39 2.62 -18.87
CA THR A 144 4.92 2.83 -18.84
C THR A 144 4.33 2.82 -17.42
N TYR A 145 5.07 2.31 -16.43
CA TYR A 145 4.55 2.09 -15.07
C TYR A 145 4.23 3.36 -14.24
N ARG A 146 4.85 4.51 -14.55
CA ARG A 146 4.68 5.76 -13.77
C ARG A 146 4.33 6.99 -14.58
N GLY A 147 4.07 6.83 -15.88
CA GLY A 147 3.67 7.92 -16.77
C GLY A 147 2.16 7.98 -16.92
N PRO A 148 1.50 9.14 -16.78
CA PRO A 148 0.05 9.27 -16.98
C PRO A 148 -0.39 9.08 -18.45
N GLU A 149 0.57 9.04 -19.39
CA GLU A 149 0.32 9.09 -20.84
C GLU A 149 0.47 7.74 -21.55
N HIS A 150 1.03 6.72 -20.88
CA HIS A 150 1.48 5.50 -21.58
C HIS A 150 0.99 4.23 -20.88
N ALA A 151 0.00 3.57 -21.47
CA ALA A 151 -0.45 2.25 -21.06
C ALA A 151 0.07 1.20 -22.06
N LEU A 152 0.80 0.20 -21.55
CA LEU A 152 1.17 -0.98 -22.32
C LEU A 152 0.08 -2.06 -22.17
N THR A 153 -0.29 -2.66 -23.30
CA THR A 153 -1.19 -3.81 -23.35
C THR A 153 -0.57 -4.90 -24.20
N LEU A 154 -0.79 -6.15 -23.82
CA LEU A 154 -0.28 -7.32 -24.55
C LEU A 154 -1.45 -8.13 -25.13
N LEU A 155 -1.26 -8.64 -26.34
CA LEU A 155 -2.05 -9.73 -26.92
C LEU A 155 -1.09 -10.86 -27.24
N SER A 156 -1.17 -11.90 -26.44
CA SER A 156 -0.28 -13.05 -26.53
C SER A 156 -1.04 -14.36 -26.37
N GLY A 157 -0.31 -15.46 -26.53
CA GLY A 157 -0.81 -16.80 -26.45
C GLY A 157 0.35 -17.79 -26.47
N ARG A 158 0.07 -19.04 -26.07
CA ARG A 158 1.03 -20.14 -26.06
C ARG A 158 1.70 -20.37 -27.42
N ASP A 159 0.93 -20.17 -28.49
CA ASP A 159 1.27 -20.31 -29.89
C ASP A 159 0.41 -19.35 -30.74
N GLY A 160 0.57 -19.41 -32.05
CA GLY A 160 -0.15 -18.55 -33.01
C GLY A 160 -1.68 -18.66 -32.95
N ASP A 161 -2.23 -19.86 -32.67
CA ASP A 161 -3.67 -20.06 -32.57
C ASP A 161 -4.23 -19.43 -31.29
N SER A 162 -3.50 -19.57 -30.17
CA SER A 162 -3.83 -18.89 -28.93
C SER A 162 -3.75 -17.37 -29.08
N VAL A 163 -2.80 -16.84 -29.87
CA VAL A 163 -2.75 -15.40 -30.21
C VAL A 163 -3.97 -15.00 -31.03
N ALA A 164 -4.30 -15.74 -32.09
CA ALA A 164 -5.48 -15.47 -32.92
C ALA A 164 -6.79 -15.50 -32.09
N TRP A 165 -6.91 -16.46 -31.18
CA TRP A 165 -8.00 -16.53 -30.21
C TRP A 165 -8.04 -15.30 -29.30
N ASN A 166 -6.90 -14.89 -28.75
CA ASN A 166 -6.84 -13.71 -27.88
C ASN A 166 -7.20 -12.42 -28.63
N VAL A 167 -6.76 -12.26 -29.89
CA VAL A 167 -7.17 -11.17 -30.78
C VAL A 167 -8.68 -11.21 -31.03
N ALA A 168 -9.24 -12.37 -31.38
CA ALA A 168 -10.66 -12.54 -31.64
C ALA A 168 -11.53 -12.13 -30.44
N LYS A 169 -11.12 -12.51 -29.22
CA LYS A 169 -11.85 -12.14 -27.99
C LYS A 169 -12.01 -10.63 -27.80
N GLN A 170 -11.11 -9.81 -28.35
CA GLN A 170 -11.18 -8.36 -28.20
C GLN A 170 -12.39 -7.71 -28.89
N TYR A 171 -13.00 -8.43 -29.84
CA TYR A 171 -14.23 -8.02 -30.49
C TYR A 171 -15.48 -8.38 -29.68
N ALA A 172 -15.39 -9.27 -28.71
CA ALA A 172 -16.57 -9.78 -28.02
C ALA A 172 -17.14 -8.76 -27.03
N THR A 173 -18.47 -8.61 -27.04
CA THR A 173 -19.22 -7.79 -26.09
C THR A 173 -19.84 -8.70 -25.03
N ALA A 174 -19.46 -8.48 -23.78
CA ALA A 174 -19.96 -9.24 -22.65
C ALA A 174 -21.47 -9.08 -22.51
N ALA A 175 -22.17 -10.19 -22.24
CA ALA A 175 -23.61 -10.21 -22.08
C ALA A 175 -24.03 -9.39 -20.85
N PRO A 176 -25.13 -8.61 -20.89
CA PRO A 176 -25.56 -7.78 -19.77
C PRO A 176 -25.82 -8.53 -18.46
N GLU A 177 -26.24 -9.79 -18.55
CA GLU A 177 -26.51 -10.68 -17.41
C GLU A 177 -25.24 -11.23 -16.74
N VAL A 178 -24.06 -11.02 -17.35
CA VAL A 178 -22.76 -11.39 -16.79
C VAL A 178 -22.22 -10.20 -16.01
N ASP A 179 -22.69 -10.08 -14.77
CA ASP A 179 -22.43 -8.94 -13.88
C ASP A 179 -21.69 -9.32 -12.57
N ALA A 180 -21.52 -10.62 -12.30
CA ALA A 180 -20.95 -11.09 -11.04
C ALA A 180 -19.48 -10.68 -10.87
N VAL A 181 -19.14 -10.09 -9.72
CA VAL A 181 -17.77 -9.74 -9.34
C VAL A 181 -17.35 -10.59 -8.14
N GLY A 182 -16.18 -11.25 -8.23
CA GLY A 182 -15.69 -12.19 -7.23
C GLY A 182 -14.25 -11.92 -6.77
N LEU A 183 -13.98 -12.05 -5.48
CA LEU A 183 -12.63 -12.07 -4.90
C LEU A 183 -12.46 -13.36 -4.11
N PHE A 184 -11.50 -14.18 -4.49
CA PHE A 184 -11.06 -15.35 -3.75
C PHE A 184 -9.65 -15.09 -3.22
N THR A 185 -9.46 -15.06 -1.90
CA THR A 185 -8.18 -14.73 -1.27
C THR A 185 -7.82 -15.68 -0.13
N ASP A 186 -6.60 -16.22 -0.15
CA ASP A 186 -6.04 -17.03 0.95
C ASP A 186 -5.07 -16.24 1.84
N THR A 187 -4.81 -14.99 1.48
CA THR A 187 -3.77 -14.16 2.14
C THR A 187 -4.35 -13.09 3.06
N ASP A 188 -5.66 -12.79 2.94
CA ASP A 188 -6.33 -11.76 3.72
C ASP A 188 -7.80 -12.11 4.02
N ARG A 189 -8.41 -11.32 4.91
CA ARG A 189 -9.84 -11.31 5.22
C ARG A 189 -10.39 -9.89 5.02
N PRO A 190 -10.54 -9.43 3.77
CA PRO A 190 -10.99 -8.07 3.50
C PRO A 190 -12.46 -7.87 3.94
N PRO A 191 -12.87 -6.62 4.22
CA PRO A 191 -14.24 -6.32 4.57
C PRO A 191 -15.18 -6.71 3.41
N ARG A 192 -16.37 -7.21 3.76
CA ARG A 192 -17.41 -7.53 2.76
C ARG A 192 -17.90 -6.23 2.12
N ARG A 193 -18.02 -6.21 0.79
CA ARG A 193 -18.49 -5.05 0.00
C ARG A 193 -19.75 -5.42 -0.77
N PRO A 194 -20.85 -4.65 -0.67
CA PRO A 194 -22.02 -4.87 -1.51
C PRO A 194 -21.65 -4.89 -3.00
N GLY A 195 -22.15 -5.87 -3.75
CA GLY A 195 -21.84 -6.05 -5.18
C GLY A 195 -20.59 -6.90 -5.47
N VAL A 196 -19.81 -7.28 -4.47
CA VAL A 196 -18.67 -8.20 -4.63
C VAL A 196 -18.86 -9.43 -3.76
N ARG A 197 -18.73 -10.62 -4.36
CA ARG A 197 -18.68 -11.89 -3.62
C ARG A 197 -17.25 -12.11 -3.15
N VAL A 198 -17.04 -12.14 -1.84
CA VAL A 198 -15.72 -12.37 -1.23
C VAL A 198 -15.68 -13.78 -0.67
N PHE A 199 -14.62 -14.52 -0.94
CA PHE A 199 -14.33 -15.82 -0.36
C PHE A 199 -12.93 -15.75 0.21
N ASP A 200 -12.80 -16.00 1.51
CA ASP A 200 -11.53 -15.97 2.22
C ASP A 200 -11.18 -17.35 2.81
N ASP A 201 -10.03 -17.47 3.48
CA ASP A 201 -9.56 -18.69 4.14
C ASP A 201 -10.64 -19.41 4.97
N ARG A 202 -11.51 -18.66 5.65
CA ARG A 202 -12.61 -19.22 6.46
C ARG A 202 -13.71 -19.88 5.65
N ASP A 203 -13.84 -19.54 4.37
CA ASP A 203 -14.84 -20.12 3.46
C ASP A 203 -14.28 -21.39 2.81
N PHE A 204 -12.97 -21.47 2.56
CA PHE A 204 -12.32 -22.64 1.97
C PHE A 204 -12.30 -23.85 2.89
N ASP A 205 -12.21 -23.64 4.21
CA ASP A 205 -12.20 -24.72 5.20
C ASP A 205 -13.61 -25.29 5.52
N ARG A 206 -14.69 -24.73 4.95
CA ARG A 206 -16.06 -25.16 5.28
C ARG A 206 -16.48 -26.36 4.42
N PRO A 207 -16.77 -27.53 5.02
CA PRO A 207 -17.15 -28.74 4.26
C PRO A 207 -18.41 -28.60 3.40
N ALA A 208 -19.27 -27.62 3.67
CA ALA A 208 -20.51 -27.37 2.95
C ALA A 208 -20.35 -26.37 1.79
N ALA A 209 -19.18 -25.73 1.63
CA ALA A 209 -18.94 -24.77 0.56
C ALA A 209 -18.35 -25.48 -0.66
N ASP A 210 -19.06 -25.47 -1.78
CA ASP A 210 -18.53 -25.91 -3.07
C ASP A 210 -17.83 -24.75 -3.78
N ILE A 211 -16.60 -24.44 -3.36
CA ILE A 211 -15.83 -23.33 -3.91
C ILE A 211 -15.42 -23.60 -5.36
N GLN A 212 -15.10 -24.86 -5.69
CA GLN A 212 -14.79 -25.26 -7.06
C GLN A 212 -16.01 -25.03 -7.98
N GLY A 213 -17.21 -25.47 -7.54
CA GLY A 213 -18.47 -25.20 -8.23
C GLY A 213 -18.75 -23.70 -8.35
N GLU A 214 -18.62 -22.92 -7.29
CA GLU A 214 -18.82 -21.46 -7.33
C GLU A 214 -17.90 -20.80 -8.38
N ILE A 215 -16.64 -21.21 -8.47
CA ILE A 215 -15.68 -20.68 -9.44
C ILE A 215 -16.04 -21.09 -10.87
N LEU A 216 -16.37 -22.37 -11.11
CA LEU A 216 -16.57 -22.92 -12.46
C LEU A 216 -17.97 -22.64 -13.03
N ASP A 217 -19.00 -22.60 -12.19
CA ASP A 217 -20.40 -22.51 -12.63
C ASP A 217 -20.92 -21.07 -12.68
N THR A 218 -20.23 -20.11 -12.03
CA THR A 218 -20.61 -18.70 -12.07
C THR A 218 -20.05 -18.02 -13.32
N PRO A 219 -20.89 -17.32 -14.11
CA PRO A 219 -20.41 -16.45 -15.18
C PRO A 219 -19.92 -15.13 -14.59
N TRP A 220 -18.61 -14.99 -14.43
CA TRP A 220 -17.99 -13.83 -13.81
C TRP A 220 -17.82 -12.68 -14.81
N ARG A 221 -18.23 -11.48 -14.39
CA ARG A 221 -17.82 -10.25 -15.05
C ARG A 221 -16.35 -9.96 -14.77
N ARG A 222 -15.93 -10.06 -13.51
CA ARG A 222 -14.54 -9.92 -13.06
C ARG A 222 -14.29 -10.85 -11.89
N VAL A 223 -13.19 -11.58 -11.90
CA VAL A 223 -12.80 -12.45 -10.77
C VAL A 223 -11.32 -12.30 -10.44
N VAL A 224 -11.00 -12.15 -9.15
CA VAL A 224 -9.63 -12.19 -8.62
C VAL A 224 -9.41 -13.51 -7.92
N PHE A 225 -8.29 -14.14 -8.23
CA PHE A 225 -7.69 -15.20 -7.43
C PHE A 225 -6.41 -14.65 -6.82
N GLN A 226 -6.34 -14.62 -5.49
CA GLN A 226 -5.17 -14.17 -4.73
C GLN A 226 -4.74 -15.27 -3.76
N GLY A 227 -3.48 -15.65 -3.83
CA GLY A 227 -2.98 -16.75 -3.02
C GLY A 227 -1.50 -16.98 -3.19
N HIS A 228 -0.97 -17.93 -2.42
CA HIS A 228 0.40 -18.38 -2.60
C HIS A 228 0.48 -19.33 -3.79
N GLY A 229 1.49 -19.15 -4.63
CA GLY A 229 1.61 -19.90 -5.88
C GLY A 229 2.94 -19.67 -6.59
N LYS A 230 3.02 -20.25 -7.77
CA LYS A 230 4.07 -20.01 -8.77
C LYS A 230 3.41 -19.79 -10.12
N ASP A 231 4.17 -19.91 -11.20
CA ASP A 231 3.67 -19.82 -12.57
C ASP A 231 2.73 -20.97 -12.95
N ASP A 232 2.75 -22.12 -12.27
CA ASP A 232 1.89 -23.27 -12.58
C ASP A 232 0.57 -23.35 -11.79
N SER A 233 0.51 -22.71 -10.63
CA SER A 233 -0.57 -22.89 -9.67
C SER A 233 -0.76 -21.72 -8.72
N LEU A 234 -2.00 -21.47 -8.32
CA LEU A 234 -2.38 -20.50 -7.28
C LEU A 234 -3.28 -21.20 -6.27
N ASN A 235 -2.89 -21.19 -4.99
CA ASN A 235 -3.58 -21.89 -3.92
C ASN A 235 -4.58 -21.01 -3.19
N LEU A 236 -5.76 -21.57 -2.92
CA LEU A 236 -6.88 -21.00 -2.19
C LEU A 236 -7.28 -21.98 -1.08
N GLY A 237 -6.49 -22.01 0.00
CA GLY A 237 -6.59 -23.05 1.02
C GLY A 237 -6.29 -24.42 0.44
N GLU A 238 -7.30 -25.30 0.41
CA GLU A 238 -7.22 -26.63 -0.18
C GLU A 238 -7.56 -26.71 -1.67
N TYR A 239 -8.13 -25.63 -2.24
CA TYR A 239 -8.39 -25.51 -3.67
C TYR A 239 -7.16 -24.95 -4.39
N THR A 240 -6.98 -25.31 -5.65
CA THR A 240 -5.85 -24.82 -6.45
C THR A 240 -6.31 -24.47 -7.86
N ILE A 241 -6.13 -23.21 -8.25
CA ILE A 241 -6.23 -22.79 -9.64
C ILE A 241 -5.01 -23.37 -10.37
N CYS A 242 -5.24 -24.11 -11.45
CA CYS A 242 -4.24 -24.92 -12.13
C CYS A 242 -3.99 -24.42 -13.56
N GLY A 243 -2.72 -24.23 -13.92
CA GLY A 243 -2.28 -23.81 -15.25
C GLY A 243 -2.05 -24.96 -16.25
N LEU A 244 -2.28 -26.21 -15.86
CA LEU A 244 -2.09 -27.37 -16.73
C LEU A 244 -3.00 -27.32 -17.97
N SER A 245 -2.40 -27.27 -19.15
CA SER A 245 -3.06 -27.51 -20.42
C SER A 245 -2.88 -28.97 -20.87
N GLN A 246 -3.98 -29.68 -21.03
CA GLN A 246 -3.98 -31.06 -21.55
C GLN A 246 -3.68 -31.11 -23.05
N ALA A 247 -4.05 -30.06 -23.79
CA ALA A 247 -3.84 -29.97 -25.24
C ALA A 247 -2.40 -29.60 -25.61
N ALA A 248 -1.68 -28.88 -24.75
CA ALA A 248 -0.31 -28.49 -25.02
C ALA A 248 0.67 -29.69 -24.83
N PRO A 249 1.57 -29.95 -25.80
CA PRO A 249 2.63 -30.93 -25.61
C PRO A 249 3.68 -30.40 -24.62
N ALA A 250 4.33 -31.30 -23.89
CA ALA A 250 5.50 -30.94 -23.10
C ALA A 250 6.70 -30.69 -24.03
N ARG A 251 7.51 -29.68 -23.71
CA ARG A 251 8.72 -29.31 -24.44
C ARG A 251 9.94 -29.99 -23.80
N PRO A 252 10.74 -30.75 -24.56
CA PRO A 252 11.93 -31.41 -24.03
C PRO A 252 12.90 -30.43 -23.38
N GLY A 253 13.45 -30.79 -22.22
CA GLY A 253 14.48 -30.01 -21.53
C GLY A 253 13.96 -28.91 -20.60
N LEU A 254 12.65 -28.62 -20.60
CA LEU A 254 12.04 -27.71 -19.63
C LEU A 254 11.59 -28.43 -18.36
N LEU A 255 11.58 -27.70 -17.25
CA LEU A 255 11.10 -28.23 -15.96
C LEU A 255 9.58 -28.30 -15.96
N GLY A 256 9.02 -29.27 -15.23
CA GLY A 256 7.60 -29.33 -14.94
C GLY A 256 7.32 -29.52 -13.45
N PRO A 257 6.06 -29.34 -13.02
CA PRO A 257 5.63 -29.65 -11.66
C PRO A 257 5.58 -31.18 -11.44
N ARG A 258 5.29 -31.62 -10.21
CA ARG A 258 5.31 -33.06 -9.84
C ARG A 258 4.56 -33.97 -10.81
N CYS A 259 3.41 -33.52 -11.31
CA CYS A 259 2.59 -34.29 -12.26
C CYS A 259 3.26 -34.49 -13.62
N SER A 260 4.22 -33.66 -14.04
CA SER A 260 5.00 -33.88 -15.26
C SER A 260 5.89 -35.13 -15.19
N TYR A 261 6.20 -35.58 -13.97
CA TYR A 261 7.04 -36.75 -13.70
C TYR A 261 6.22 -37.98 -13.27
N GLY A 262 4.90 -37.97 -13.50
CA GLY A 262 4.01 -39.08 -13.13
C GLY A 262 3.73 -39.21 -11.62
N LEU A 263 4.04 -38.17 -10.84
CA LEU A 263 3.72 -38.11 -9.41
C LEU A 263 2.38 -37.39 -9.17
N PRO A 264 1.64 -37.74 -8.10
CA PRO A 264 0.39 -37.06 -7.79
C PRO A 264 0.61 -35.57 -7.48
N CYS A 265 -0.45 -34.78 -7.64
CA CYS A 265 -0.44 -33.38 -7.25
C CYS A 265 -0.07 -33.21 -5.77
N TYR A 266 0.55 -32.08 -5.41
CA TYR A 266 0.83 -31.76 -4.00
C TYR A 266 -0.41 -31.28 -3.23
N LYS A 267 -1.51 -31.02 -3.94
CA LYS A 267 -2.83 -30.62 -3.44
C LYS A 267 -3.88 -31.67 -3.83
N PRO A 268 -5.05 -31.71 -3.17
CA PRO A 268 -6.12 -32.63 -3.52
C PRO A 268 -6.56 -32.46 -4.99
N GLU A 269 -6.53 -33.56 -5.75
CA GLU A 269 -6.80 -33.52 -7.20
C GLU A 269 -8.28 -33.22 -7.52
N ASP A 270 -9.19 -33.59 -6.61
CA ASP A 270 -10.62 -33.29 -6.68
C ASP A 270 -10.91 -31.79 -6.48
N LYS A 271 -9.96 -31.01 -5.95
CA LYS A 271 -10.10 -29.57 -5.68
C LYS A 271 -9.32 -28.68 -6.65
N LEU A 272 -8.81 -29.26 -7.74
CA LEU A 272 -8.15 -28.52 -8.81
C LEU A 272 -9.17 -27.80 -9.68
N VAL A 273 -8.92 -26.54 -9.98
CA VAL A 273 -9.73 -25.70 -10.88
C VAL A 273 -8.90 -25.43 -12.14
N PRO A 274 -9.20 -26.06 -13.29
CA PRO A 274 -8.54 -25.74 -14.55
C PRO A 274 -8.88 -24.31 -14.97
N LEU A 275 -7.88 -23.44 -15.08
CA LEU A 275 -8.10 -22.00 -15.24
C LEU A 275 -8.80 -21.66 -16.57
N ASN A 276 -8.50 -22.38 -17.64
CA ASN A 276 -9.13 -22.22 -18.95
C ASN A 276 -10.64 -22.53 -18.94
N ARG A 277 -11.15 -23.20 -17.90
CA ARG A 277 -12.57 -23.51 -17.73
C ARG A 277 -13.34 -22.49 -16.91
N VAL A 278 -12.66 -21.52 -16.30
CA VAL A 278 -13.31 -20.46 -15.53
C VAL A 278 -14.05 -19.51 -16.47
N GLY A 279 -15.37 -19.47 -16.34
CA GLY A 279 -16.24 -18.60 -17.14
C GLY A 279 -16.16 -17.15 -16.70
N ALA A 280 -15.12 -16.43 -17.08
CA ALA A 280 -14.92 -15.03 -16.71
C ALA A 280 -14.63 -14.13 -17.91
N VAL A 281 -15.17 -12.91 -17.93
CA VAL A 281 -14.81 -11.88 -18.92
C VAL A 281 -13.42 -11.30 -18.62
N GLU A 282 -13.12 -11.11 -17.33
CA GLU A 282 -11.84 -10.64 -16.82
C GLU A 282 -11.37 -11.50 -15.65
N VAL A 283 -10.12 -11.96 -15.71
CA VAL A 283 -9.46 -12.75 -14.66
C VAL A 283 -8.25 -12.01 -14.14
N VAL A 284 -8.09 -11.97 -12.82
CA VAL A 284 -6.90 -11.42 -12.16
C VAL A 284 -6.19 -12.54 -11.41
N LEU A 285 -4.92 -12.74 -11.75
CA LEU A 285 -4.04 -13.69 -11.11
C LEU A 285 -3.09 -12.91 -10.20
N SER A 286 -3.42 -12.89 -8.91
CA SER A 286 -2.69 -12.18 -7.87
C SER A 286 -1.88 -13.17 -7.02
N ALA A 287 -0.92 -13.82 -7.69
CA ALA A 287 0.13 -14.59 -7.06
C ALA A 287 1.47 -14.22 -7.70
N CYS A 288 2.54 -14.22 -6.89
CA CYS A 288 3.89 -13.95 -7.36
C CYS A 288 4.23 -14.84 -8.57
N ASN A 289 4.70 -14.22 -9.65
CA ASN A 289 5.05 -14.90 -10.90
C ASN A 289 3.90 -15.74 -11.48
N SER A 290 2.65 -15.32 -11.39
CA SER A 290 1.51 -16.00 -12.02
C SER A 290 1.49 -15.90 -13.55
N GLY A 291 2.23 -14.94 -14.12
CA GLY A 291 2.40 -14.78 -15.55
C GLY A 291 3.77 -14.22 -15.90
N PRO A 292 4.86 -14.96 -15.63
CA PRO A 292 6.21 -14.49 -15.91
C PRO A 292 6.41 -14.31 -17.42
N LEU A 293 7.41 -13.53 -17.82
CA LEU A 293 7.89 -13.51 -19.21
C LEU A 293 8.53 -14.86 -19.57
N ALA A 294 8.60 -15.20 -20.86
CA ALA A 294 8.93 -16.56 -21.30
C ALA A 294 10.31 -17.06 -20.87
N ASP A 295 11.28 -16.16 -20.78
CA ASP A 295 12.64 -16.43 -20.30
C ASP A 295 12.78 -16.40 -18.77
N LEU A 296 11.74 -15.93 -18.07
CA LEU A 296 11.66 -15.89 -16.60
C LEU A 296 10.79 -17.00 -16.02
N ALA A 297 10.07 -17.74 -16.86
CA ALA A 297 9.24 -18.85 -16.43
C ALA A 297 10.07 -19.98 -15.81
N LEU A 298 9.57 -20.53 -14.71
CA LEU A 298 10.19 -21.67 -14.06
C LEU A 298 9.80 -22.98 -14.75
N TYR A 299 8.52 -23.09 -15.09
CA TYR A 299 7.96 -24.30 -15.67
C TYR A 299 7.63 -24.15 -17.16
N ASP A 300 7.64 -25.29 -17.83
CA ASP A 300 7.22 -25.48 -19.20
C ASP A 300 5.89 -24.76 -19.46
N PRO A 301 5.75 -24.03 -20.58
CA PRO A 301 4.52 -23.39 -21.00
C PRO A 301 3.26 -24.22 -20.76
N LYS A 302 3.31 -25.55 -20.97
CA LYS A 302 2.21 -26.49 -20.72
C LYS A 302 1.53 -26.31 -19.37
N TYR A 303 2.27 -25.91 -18.33
CA TYR A 303 1.75 -25.81 -16.96
C TYR A 303 1.41 -24.38 -16.53
N GLN A 304 1.67 -23.35 -17.35
CA GLN A 304 1.58 -21.96 -16.91
C GLN A 304 0.15 -21.43 -16.80
N LEU A 305 -0.16 -20.78 -15.66
CA LEU A 305 -1.44 -20.14 -15.35
C LEU A 305 -1.82 -19.09 -16.40
N LEU A 306 -0.94 -18.13 -16.68
CA LEU A 306 -1.22 -17.09 -17.67
C LEU A 306 -1.62 -17.70 -19.02
N LEU A 307 -0.84 -18.63 -19.56
CA LEU A 307 -1.15 -19.25 -20.85
C LEU A 307 -2.48 -20.03 -20.81
N ASN A 308 -2.76 -20.72 -19.71
CA ASN A 308 -4.04 -21.41 -19.53
C ASN A 308 -5.22 -20.42 -19.50
N ALA A 309 -5.06 -19.26 -18.86
CA ALA A 309 -6.07 -18.20 -18.86
C ALA A 309 -6.28 -17.58 -20.25
N LEU A 310 -5.20 -17.39 -21.02
CA LEU A 310 -5.25 -16.86 -22.39
C LEU A 310 -5.90 -17.85 -23.36
N ASP A 311 -5.69 -19.15 -23.17
CA ASP A 311 -6.37 -20.23 -23.90
C ASP A 311 -7.87 -20.31 -23.51
N GLY A 312 -8.25 -19.81 -22.33
CA GLY A 312 -9.63 -19.74 -21.82
C GLY A 312 -10.51 -18.64 -22.44
N PRO A 313 -11.75 -18.47 -21.93
CA PRO A 313 -12.72 -17.53 -22.48
C PRO A 313 -12.52 -16.06 -22.04
N ALA A 314 -11.58 -15.79 -21.14
CA ALA A 314 -11.30 -14.45 -20.63
C ALA A 314 -10.78 -13.52 -21.72
N ARG A 315 -11.48 -12.41 -21.95
CA ARG A 315 -11.06 -11.36 -22.89
C ARG A 315 -9.91 -10.53 -22.31
N LEU A 316 -9.89 -10.38 -20.99
CA LEU A 316 -8.87 -9.64 -20.25
C LEU A 316 -8.27 -10.51 -19.15
N VAL A 317 -6.95 -10.60 -19.10
CA VAL A 317 -6.20 -11.25 -18.01
C VAL A 317 -5.23 -10.25 -17.43
N ALA A 318 -5.36 -9.97 -16.14
CA ALA A 318 -4.38 -9.23 -15.36
C ALA A 318 -3.52 -10.24 -14.60
N SER A 319 -2.21 -10.25 -14.84
CA SER A 319 -1.33 -11.24 -14.22
C SER A 319 -0.10 -10.59 -13.63
N ALA A 320 0.35 -11.09 -12.48
CA ALA A 320 1.59 -10.62 -11.90
C ALA A 320 2.80 -11.28 -12.58
N VAL A 321 3.73 -10.47 -13.07
CA VAL A 321 4.91 -10.97 -13.81
C VAL A 321 6.09 -11.25 -12.90
N SER A 322 6.12 -10.56 -11.76
CA SER A 322 7.15 -10.72 -10.74
C SER A 322 6.51 -10.95 -9.38
N VAL A 323 7.36 -10.96 -8.35
CA VAL A 323 6.96 -10.82 -6.95
C VAL A 323 6.18 -9.51 -6.77
N HIS A 324 5.09 -9.59 -6.03
CA HIS A 324 4.35 -8.43 -5.58
C HIS A 324 3.85 -8.71 -4.16
N ASP A 325 3.65 -7.62 -3.41
CA ASP A 325 3.19 -7.70 -2.02
C ASP A 325 1.73 -7.25 -1.95
N SER A 326 0.87 -7.78 -2.83
CA SER A 326 -0.56 -7.44 -2.79
C SER A 326 -1.22 -8.08 -1.57
N ASP A 327 -1.99 -7.28 -0.85
CA ASP A 327 -2.74 -7.70 0.33
C ASP A 327 -4.05 -6.88 0.42
N ARG A 328 -4.58 -6.67 1.63
CA ARG A 328 -5.82 -5.93 1.89
C ARG A 328 -5.97 -4.60 1.15
N PRO A 329 -4.95 -3.72 1.06
CA PRO A 329 -5.09 -2.45 0.36
C PRO A 329 -5.40 -2.64 -1.13
N GLU A 330 -4.70 -3.55 -1.80
CA GLU A 330 -4.87 -3.85 -3.22
C GLU A 330 -6.24 -4.51 -3.47
N ASN A 331 -6.66 -5.44 -2.61
CA ASN A 331 -8.00 -6.05 -2.68
C ASN A 331 -9.10 -5.00 -2.52
N THR A 332 -8.96 -4.10 -1.55
CA THR A 332 -9.95 -3.05 -1.27
C THR A 332 -10.01 -2.05 -2.42
N ALA A 333 -8.87 -1.66 -2.98
CA ALA A 333 -8.78 -0.79 -4.15
C ALA A 333 -9.41 -1.45 -5.38
N TRP A 334 -9.08 -2.72 -5.64
CA TRP A 334 -9.64 -3.48 -6.74
C TRP A 334 -11.16 -3.66 -6.61
N MET A 335 -11.68 -4.04 -5.44
CA MET A 335 -13.13 -4.20 -5.24
C MET A 335 -13.91 -2.89 -5.47
N ARG A 336 -13.31 -1.73 -5.20
CA ARG A 336 -13.90 -0.42 -5.53
C ARG A 336 -13.90 -0.21 -7.04
N ALA A 337 -12.73 -0.35 -7.66
CA ALA A 337 -12.52 -0.18 -9.09
C ALA A 337 -13.36 -1.14 -9.95
N ALA A 338 -13.55 -2.37 -9.49
CA ALA A 338 -14.31 -3.41 -10.19
C ALA A 338 -15.77 -3.00 -10.40
N LEU A 339 -16.39 -2.37 -9.40
CA LEU A 339 -17.77 -1.89 -9.47
C LEU A 339 -17.90 -0.62 -10.32
N ASP A 340 -16.89 0.25 -10.29
CA ASP A 340 -16.86 1.49 -11.07
C ASP A 340 -16.46 1.25 -12.54
N GLY A 341 -16.02 0.03 -12.88
CA GLY A 341 -15.56 -0.34 -14.21
C GLY A 341 -14.16 0.17 -14.55
N ALA A 342 -13.39 0.67 -13.58
CA ALA A 342 -12.02 1.14 -13.76
C ALA A 342 -11.09 0.00 -14.19
N ASP A 343 -9.92 0.37 -14.73
CA ASP A 343 -8.91 -0.59 -15.20
C ASP A 343 -8.19 -1.26 -14.01
N THR A 344 -8.26 -2.59 -13.97
CA THR A 344 -7.67 -3.40 -12.89
C THR A 344 -6.16 -3.26 -12.77
N VAL A 345 -5.45 -3.27 -13.90
CA VAL A 345 -3.98 -3.26 -13.90
C VAL A 345 -3.49 -1.90 -13.42
N ASP A 346 -4.09 -0.81 -13.89
CA ASP A 346 -3.75 0.54 -13.45
C ASP A 346 -4.01 0.71 -11.94
N VAL A 347 -5.15 0.22 -11.45
CA VAL A 347 -5.52 0.32 -10.03
C VAL A 347 -4.57 -0.48 -9.14
N LEU A 348 -4.28 -1.73 -9.48
CA LEU A 348 -3.39 -2.58 -8.70
C LEU A 348 -1.96 -2.03 -8.68
N ASN A 349 -1.45 -1.61 -9.84
CA ASN A 349 -0.12 -1.03 -9.97
C ASN A 349 -0.01 0.32 -9.23
N ALA A 350 -1.05 1.16 -9.27
CA ALA A 350 -1.09 2.40 -8.49
C ALA A 350 -1.12 2.13 -6.98
N SER A 351 -1.92 1.17 -6.50
CA SER A 351 -1.91 0.80 -5.07
C SER A 351 -0.55 0.27 -4.59
N LEU A 352 0.19 -0.40 -5.47
CA LEU A 352 1.51 -0.97 -5.17
C LEU A 352 2.67 0.01 -5.36
N ALA A 353 2.43 1.22 -5.88
CA ALA A 353 3.48 2.14 -6.30
C ALA A 353 4.45 2.57 -5.18
N GLY A 354 3.97 2.60 -3.93
CA GLY A 354 4.79 2.89 -2.75
C GLY A 354 5.69 1.72 -2.30
N SER A 355 5.45 0.51 -2.81
CA SER A 355 6.24 -0.69 -2.47
C SER A 355 7.06 -1.23 -3.63
N HIS A 356 6.61 -1.00 -4.87
CA HIS A 356 7.23 -1.55 -6.07
C HIS A 356 7.74 -0.43 -6.98
N PRO A 357 9.03 -0.47 -7.41
CA PRO A 357 9.56 0.46 -8.39
C PRO A 357 9.25 0.07 -9.86
N TYR A 358 8.54 -1.04 -10.08
CA TYR A 358 8.23 -1.64 -11.38
C TYR A 358 6.76 -2.10 -11.47
N PRO A 359 6.19 -2.30 -12.67
CA PRO A 359 4.82 -2.81 -12.80
C PRO A 359 4.74 -4.23 -12.28
N ALA A 360 3.94 -4.43 -11.24
CA ALA A 360 3.67 -5.75 -10.66
C ALA A 360 2.76 -6.56 -11.57
N PHE A 361 1.72 -5.90 -12.11
CA PHE A 361 0.71 -6.52 -12.98
C PHE A 361 0.88 -6.07 -14.43
N MET A 362 0.70 -7.01 -15.36
CA MET A 362 0.58 -6.76 -16.80
C MET A 362 -0.83 -7.03 -17.28
N ARG A 363 -1.22 -6.32 -18.35
CA ARG A 363 -2.52 -6.41 -19.01
C ARG A 363 -2.43 -7.26 -20.26
N PHE A 364 -3.16 -8.37 -20.32
CA PHE A 364 -3.34 -9.17 -21.53
C PHE A 364 -4.79 -9.04 -22.03
N GLY A 365 -5.00 -8.28 -23.11
CA GLY A 365 -6.32 -7.88 -23.59
C GLY A 365 -6.55 -6.37 -23.52
N LEU A 366 -7.41 -5.84 -24.40
CA LEU A 366 -7.64 -4.40 -24.51
C LEU A 366 -8.43 -3.85 -23.30
N PRO A 367 -8.09 -2.65 -22.81
CA PRO A 367 -8.87 -2.01 -21.76
C PRO A 367 -10.30 -1.74 -22.25
N ALA A 368 -11.28 -1.97 -21.39
CA ALA A 368 -12.65 -1.58 -21.70
C ALA A 368 -12.73 -0.05 -21.78
N ALA A 369 -13.40 0.49 -22.80
CA ALA A 369 -13.72 1.91 -22.83
C ALA A 369 -14.81 2.18 -21.77
N PRO A 370 -14.52 2.92 -20.69
CA PRO A 370 -15.54 3.19 -19.70
C PRO A 370 -16.60 4.11 -20.32
N ALA A 371 -17.87 3.92 -19.94
CA ALA A 371 -18.98 4.75 -20.43
C ALA A 371 -18.78 6.25 -20.09
N ARG A 372 -17.98 6.53 -19.06
CA ARG A 372 -17.55 7.86 -18.64
C ARG A 372 -16.04 7.85 -18.38
N PRO A 373 -15.29 8.89 -18.77
CA PRO A 373 -13.90 9.02 -18.37
C PRO A 373 -13.77 8.98 -16.85
N LEU A 374 -13.03 8.00 -16.34
CA LEU A 374 -12.66 7.93 -14.93
C LEU A 374 -11.28 8.57 -14.77
N PRO A 375 -11.04 9.34 -13.70
CA PRO A 375 -9.68 9.77 -13.39
C PRO A 375 -8.81 8.54 -13.17
N GLY A 376 -7.58 8.56 -13.71
CA GLY A 376 -6.61 7.50 -13.46
C GLY A 376 -6.32 7.37 -11.96
N PRO A 377 -6.04 6.16 -11.46
CA PRO A 377 -5.73 5.96 -10.06
C PRO A 377 -4.45 6.72 -9.70
N VAL A 378 -4.49 7.42 -8.56
CA VAL A 378 -3.30 8.10 -8.03
C VAL A 378 -2.38 7.06 -7.41
N PRO A 379 -1.09 7.00 -7.79
CA PRO A 379 -0.12 6.14 -7.14
C PRO A 379 -0.15 6.32 -5.62
N SER A 380 -0.33 5.23 -4.88
CA SER A 380 -0.27 5.23 -3.43
C SER A 380 1.16 5.57 -3.01
N ASP A 381 1.31 6.66 -2.27
CA ASP A 381 2.56 6.97 -1.61
C ASP A 381 2.36 6.69 -0.11
N HIS A 382 3.13 5.73 0.41
CA HIS A 382 3.08 5.40 1.83
C HIS A 382 3.79 6.51 2.62
N ARG A 383 3.01 7.54 2.98
CA ARG A 383 3.47 8.69 3.77
C ARG A 383 2.70 8.73 5.09
N PRO A 384 3.18 8.04 6.15
CA PRO A 384 2.60 8.16 7.47
C PRO A 384 2.56 9.62 7.94
N ASP A 385 1.60 9.92 8.82
CA ASP A 385 1.50 11.23 9.47
C ASP A 385 2.86 11.62 10.11
N PRO A 386 3.41 12.82 9.84
CA PRO A 386 4.66 13.28 10.45
C PRO A 386 4.67 13.21 11.99
N LEU A 387 3.52 13.39 12.64
CA LEU A 387 3.40 13.23 14.09
C LEU A 387 3.64 11.78 14.53
N LEU A 388 3.16 10.78 13.77
CA LEU A 388 3.44 9.36 14.05
C LEU A 388 4.94 9.09 14.03
N LEU A 389 5.64 9.61 13.03
CA LEU A 389 7.09 9.42 12.87
C LEU A 389 7.86 10.08 14.02
N THR A 390 7.51 11.32 14.36
CA THR A 390 8.11 12.07 15.47
C THR A 390 7.91 11.35 16.81
N VAL A 391 6.70 10.83 17.05
CA VAL A 391 6.38 10.08 18.26
C VAL A 391 7.08 8.73 18.28
N GLY A 392 7.18 8.04 17.14
CA GLY A 392 7.92 6.79 17.01
C GLY A 392 9.40 6.95 17.38
N GLU A 393 10.04 8.01 16.90
CA GLU A 393 11.42 8.36 17.25
C GLU A 393 11.59 8.58 18.76
N ARG A 394 10.68 9.36 19.37
CA ARG A 394 10.70 9.64 20.81
C ARG A 394 10.44 8.39 21.65
N LEU A 395 9.53 7.52 21.23
CA LEU A 395 9.26 6.24 21.89
C LEU A 395 10.48 5.33 21.83
N ASN A 396 11.15 5.26 20.68
CA ASN A 396 12.38 4.50 20.53
C ASN A 396 13.47 5.02 21.47
N ALA A 397 13.62 6.34 21.58
CA ALA A 397 14.57 6.94 22.52
C ALA A 397 14.21 6.68 23.98
N LEU A 398 12.97 6.95 24.41
CA LEU A 398 12.54 6.75 25.79
C LEU A 398 12.63 5.28 26.24
N LEU A 399 12.37 4.33 25.33
CA LEU A 399 12.37 2.90 25.66
C LEU A 399 13.72 2.22 25.46
N GLY A 400 14.49 2.63 24.44
CA GLY A 400 15.69 1.95 23.94
C GLY A 400 17.02 2.62 24.29
N SER A 401 17.04 3.87 24.75
CA SER A 401 18.27 4.57 25.15
C SER A 401 18.75 4.26 26.57
N GLU A 402 17.99 3.46 27.33
CA GLU A 402 18.16 3.26 28.77
C GLU A 402 17.97 4.52 29.63
N LEU A 403 17.46 5.63 29.07
CA LEU A 403 17.06 6.80 29.87
C LEU A 403 16.07 6.40 30.97
N LEU A 404 15.05 5.61 30.60
CA LEU A 404 14.09 5.05 31.54
C LEU A 404 14.50 3.64 31.94
N THR A 405 14.74 3.43 33.24
CA THR A 405 15.10 2.12 33.79
C THR A 405 14.00 1.09 33.51
N GLY A 406 14.35 -0.20 33.43
CA GLY A 406 13.39 -1.27 33.08
C GLY A 406 12.14 -1.35 33.97
N ARG A 407 12.19 -0.80 35.19
CA ARG A 407 11.09 -0.75 36.16
C ARG A 407 10.34 0.58 36.17
N HIS A 408 10.68 1.52 35.30
CA HIS A 408 10.09 2.85 35.29
C HIS A 408 8.56 2.78 35.02
N PRO A 409 7.71 3.47 35.82
CA PRO A 409 6.25 3.31 35.79
C PRO A 409 5.58 3.62 34.44
N LEU A 410 6.19 4.48 33.61
CA LEU A 410 5.64 4.83 32.29
C LEU A 410 5.88 3.76 31.22
N ARG A 411 6.87 2.86 31.39
CA ARG A 411 7.29 1.92 30.34
C ARG A 411 6.14 1.07 29.78
N PRO A 412 5.23 0.47 30.58
CA PRO A 412 4.13 -0.33 30.03
C PRO A 412 3.22 0.46 29.07
N ARG A 413 2.93 1.72 29.40
CA ARG A 413 2.08 2.59 28.57
C ARG A 413 2.82 3.06 27.31
N LEU A 414 4.10 3.41 27.43
CA LEU A 414 4.96 3.76 26.30
C LEU A 414 5.15 2.58 25.33
N THR A 415 5.41 1.37 25.84
CA THR A 415 5.52 0.15 25.01
C THR A 415 4.21 -0.17 24.30
N LYS A 416 3.06 0.02 24.96
CA LYS A 416 1.75 -0.14 24.31
C LYS A 416 1.58 0.85 23.15
N LEU A 417 1.93 2.12 23.34
CA LEU A 417 1.87 3.11 22.27
C LEU A 417 2.88 2.81 21.15
N ALA A 418 4.10 2.38 21.49
CA ALA A 418 5.12 2.02 20.51
C ALA A 418 4.65 0.90 19.58
N ARG A 419 3.98 -0.13 20.11
CA ARG A 419 3.35 -1.18 19.30
C ARG A 419 2.25 -0.65 18.38
N LYS A 420 1.44 0.32 18.83
CA LYS A 420 0.43 0.96 17.97
C LYS A 420 1.08 1.76 16.86
N VAL A 421 2.09 2.57 17.17
CA VAL A 421 2.82 3.39 16.19
C VAL A 421 3.52 2.50 15.16
N ASP A 422 4.15 1.40 15.57
CA ASP A 422 4.78 0.43 14.67
C ASP A 422 3.76 -0.14 13.66
N LEU A 423 2.58 -0.54 14.14
CA LEU A 423 1.49 -0.98 13.28
C LEU A 423 0.99 0.14 12.33
N TRP A 424 0.93 1.38 12.80
CA TRP A 424 0.51 2.56 12.02
C TRP A 424 1.52 3.03 10.97
N VAL A 425 2.79 2.79 11.21
CA VAL A 425 3.87 3.11 10.27
C VAL A 425 4.09 1.98 9.27
N ALA A 426 3.77 0.73 9.62
CA ALA A 426 3.80 -0.38 8.69
C ALA A 426 2.86 -0.16 7.50
N ARG A 427 3.20 -0.74 6.35
CA ARG A 427 2.35 -0.71 5.16
C ARG A 427 0.95 -1.25 5.53
N PRO A 428 -0.16 -0.64 5.06
CA PRO A 428 -1.47 -0.76 5.69
C PRO A 428 -2.20 -2.08 5.43
N THR A 429 -1.59 -3.23 5.67
CA THR A 429 -2.29 -4.54 5.66
C THR A 429 -3.38 -4.61 6.72
N HIS A 430 -3.15 -3.99 7.89
CA HIS A 430 -4.11 -3.96 9.00
C HIS A 430 -4.90 -2.64 9.15
N LEU A 431 -4.65 -1.65 8.29
CA LEU A 431 -5.18 -0.28 8.42
C LEU A 431 -5.96 0.20 7.20
N ALA A 432 -6.16 -0.65 6.20
CA ALA A 432 -7.02 -0.35 5.05
C ALA A 432 -8.45 0.10 5.47
N ASP A 433 -8.85 -0.27 6.69
CA ASP A 433 -10.16 0.03 7.28
C ASP A 433 -10.18 1.30 8.16
N GLN A 434 -9.02 1.90 8.48
CA GLN A 434 -8.92 3.11 9.31
C GLN A 434 -8.53 4.33 8.46
N SER A 435 -9.22 5.45 8.67
CA SER A 435 -8.85 6.72 8.07
C SER A 435 -7.66 7.36 8.78
N ALA A 436 -6.93 8.23 8.07
CA ALA A 436 -5.83 9.02 8.64
C ALA A 436 -6.31 9.85 9.85
N GLU A 437 -7.54 10.35 9.82
CA GLU A 437 -8.14 11.12 10.92
C GLU A 437 -8.38 10.26 12.17
N GLU A 438 -8.83 9.02 12.00
CA GLU A 438 -9.03 8.08 13.12
C GLU A 438 -7.69 7.70 13.78
N ILE A 439 -6.67 7.45 12.96
CA ILE A 439 -5.30 7.17 13.45
C ILE A 439 -4.76 8.40 14.21
N HIS A 440 -4.85 9.59 13.61
CA HIS A 440 -4.41 10.84 14.24
C HIS A 440 -5.15 11.14 15.54
N GLY A 441 -6.47 10.93 15.57
CA GLY A 441 -7.30 11.10 16.76
C GLY A 441 -6.92 10.12 17.87
N SER A 442 -6.71 8.84 17.53
CA SER A 442 -6.27 7.81 18.49
C SER A 442 -4.89 8.12 19.06
N LEU A 443 -3.92 8.50 18.21
CA LEU A 443 -2.59 8.92 18.62
C LEU A 443 -2.66 10.12 19.57
N THR A 444 -3.42 11.16 19.19
CA THR A 444 -3.55 12.37 20.01
C THR A 444 -4.12 12.07 21.40
N ALA A 445 -5.11 11.17 21.51
CA ALA A 445 -5.67 10.77 22.80
C ALA A 445 -4.64 10.06 23.69
N ASP A 446 -3.86 9.12 23.13
CA ASP A 446 -2.79 8.42 23.86
C ASP A 446 -1.69 9.40 24.33
N LEU A 447 -1.27 10.32 23.46
CA LEU A 447 -0.28 11.34 23.77
C LEU A 447 -0.75 12.26 24.90
N GLN A 448 -1.99 12.77 24.85
CA GLN A 448 -2.52 13.62 25.92
C GLN A 448 -2.50 12.95 27.30
N SER A 449 -2.77 11.64 27.31
CA SER A 449 -2.77 10.83 28.52
C SER A 449 -1.35 10.59 29.05
N LEU A 450 -0.37 10.38 28.16
CA LEU A 450 1.03 10.15 28.52
C LEU A 450 1.74 11.46 28.91
N ASP A 451 1.55 12.54 28.16
CA ASP A 451 2.10 13.87 28.47
C ASP A 451 1.66 14.37 29.85
N HIS A 452 0.40 14.08 30.21
CA HIS A 452 -0.11 14.37 31.55
C HIS A 452 0.64 13.59 32.63
N ALA A 453 0.86 12.28 32.43
CA ALA A 453 1.55 11.43 33.39
C ALA A 453 3.04 11.80 33.52
N ILE A 454 3.70 12.19 32.41
CA ILE A 454 5.06 12.73 32.44
C ILE A 454 5.09 14.01 33.27
N ALA A 455 4.19 14.95 33.01
CA ALA A 455 4.16 16.22 33.74
C ALA A 455 3.88 16.04 35.24
N GLU A 456 3.01 15.10 35.62
CA GLU A 456 2.78 14.77 37.04
C GLU A 456 4.01 14.16 37.70
N GLN A 457 4.73 13.27 37.02
CA GLN A 457 5.97 12.70 37.54
C GLN A 457 7.07 13.75 37.70
N VAL A 458 7.21 14.67 36.75
CA VAL A 458 8.16 15.79 36.85
C VAL A 458 7.78 16.73 37.99
N ALA A 459 6.50 17.03 38.18
CA ALA A 459 6.06 17.90 39.27
C ALA A 459 6.24 17.26 40.65
N ALA A 460 6.03 15.94 40.77
CA ALA A 460 6.20 15.20 42.02
C ALA A 460 7.67 14.96 42.37
N ASP A 461 8.49 14.64 41.37
CA ASP A 461 9.92 14.41 41.52
C ASP A 461 10.70 15.01 40.33
N PRO A 462 11.13 16.28 40.43
CA PRO A 462 11.89 16.93 39.37
C PRO A 462 13.27 16.34 39.09
N GLU A 463 13.79 15.49 39.98
CA GLU A 463 15.07 14.80 39.79
C GLU A 463 14.90 13.42 39.13
N ASN A 464 13.70 13.11 38.65
CA ASN A 464 13.42 11.84 38.02
C ASN A 464 14.24 11.62 36.73
N GLU A 465 14.29 10.36 36.30
CA GLU A 465 15.05 9.92 35.12
C GLU A 465 14.69 10.68 33.84
N ILE A 466 13.42 11.10 33.66
CA ILE A 466 12.97 11.84 32.46
C ILE A 466 13.66 13.19 32.39
N MET A 467 13.82 13.89 33.52
CA MET A 467 14.44 15.20 33.57
C MET A 467 15.95 15.18 33.33
N ASN A 468 16.58 14.00 33.43
CA ASN A 468 17.99 13.80 33.10
C ASN A 468 18.26 13.66 31.59
N TYR A 469 17.26 13.78 30.72
CA TYR A 469 17.42 13.64 29.27
C TYR A 469 18.55 14.49 28.65
N PRO A 470 18.80 15.76 29.04
CA PRO A 470 19.81 16.58 28.36
C PRO A 470 21.23 16.07 28.62
N ALA A 471 21.50 15.58 29.83
CA ALA A 471 22.77 14.97 30.18
C ALA A 471 22.88 13.58 29.56
N HIS A 472 21.85 12.75 29.72
CA HIS A 472 21.85 11.38 29.20
C HIS A 472 22.09 11.31 27.69
N PHE A 473 21.38 12.14 26.90
CA PHE A 473 21.60 12.24 25.46
C PHE A 473 22.87 13.03 25.13
N GLY A 474 23.16 14.10 25.88
CA GLY A 474 24.32 14.96 25.66
C GLY A 474 25.66 14.22 25.78
N ASP A 475 25.81 13.36 26.78
CA ASP A 475 27.01 12.55 27.01
C ASP A 475 27.23 11.50 25.90
N ARG A 476 26.19 11.24 25.10
CA ARG A 476 26.18 10.27 23.99
C ARG A 476 26.02 10.98 22.63
N SER A 477 26.39 12.26 22.59
CA SER A 477 26.26 13.12 21.42
C SER A 477 27.57 13.80 21.07
N ARG A 478 27.67 14.32 19.86
CA ARG A 478 28.73 15.25 19.44
C ARG A 478 28.16 16.65 19.22
N LEU A 479 28.95 17.68 19.44
CA LEU A 479 28.55 19.05 19.17
C LEU A 479 28.43 19.30 17.66
N ASP A 480 27.30 19.84 17.21
CA ASP A 480 27.15 20.41 15.87
C ASP A 480 27.99 21.69 15.78
N PRO A 481 28.89 21.85 14.78
CA PRO A 481 29.71 23.05 14.64
C PRO A 481 28.90 24.32 14.37
N GLN A 482 27.63 24.20 13.96
CA GLN A 482 26.74 25.35 13.77
C GLN A 482 26.24 25.89 15.11
N VAL A 483 26.87 26.98 15.57
CA VAL A 483 26.50 27.72 16.78
C VAL A 483 25.88 29.06 16.38
N ARG A 484 24.77 29.43 17.02
CA ARG A 484 24.05 30.69 16.77
C ARG A 484 24.12 31.58 18.00
N GLU A 485 24.33 32.87 17.80
CA GLU A 485 24.15 33.86 18.87
C GLU A 485 22.66 34.15 19.08
N VAL A 486 22.23 34.07 20.33
CA VAL A 486 20.86 34.36 20.77
C VAL A 486 20.88 35.21 22.05
N THR A 487 19.74 35.73 22.46
CA THR A 487 19.61 36.47 23.73
C THR A 487 19.03 35.56 24.80
N CYS A 488 19.74 35.42 25.92
CA CYS A 488 19.21 34.74 27.11
C CYS A 488 18.00 35.50 27.66
N HIS A 489 17.08 34.80 28.33
CA HIS A 489 15.94 35.45 29.00
C HIS A 489 16.35 36.42 30.13
N CYS A 490 17.63 36.46 30.53
CA CYS A 490 18.21 37.48 31.41
C CYS A 490 18.71 38.75 30.69
N GLY A 491 18.51 38.84 29.37
CA GLY A 491 18.90 39.98 28.52
C GLY A 491 20.35 39.96 28.02
N ARG A 492 21.16 38.96 28.42
CA ARG A 492 22.58 38.84 28.03
C ARG A 492 22.77 37.97 26.77
N PRO A 493 23.90 38.12 26.05
CA PRO A 493 24.26 37.20 24.97
C PRO A 493 24.34 35.75 25.46
N ALA A 494 23.91 34.84 24.58
CA ALA A 494 23.92 33.40 24.77
C ALA A 494 24.20 32.70 23.43
N GLN A 495 24.50 31.41 23.50
CA GLN A 495 24.77 30.56 22.35
C GLN A 495 23.73 29.44 22.27
N GLU A 496 23.06 29.32 21.13
CA GLU A 496 22.23 28.17 20.76
C GLU A 496 23.07 27.21 19.90
N PHE A 497 23.05 25.93 20.25
CA PHE A 497 23.72 24.87 19.47
C PHE A 497 22.98 23.54 19.63
N THR A 498 23.26 22.60 18.73
CA THR A 498 22.69 21.24 18.77
C THR A 498 23.76 20.23 19.17
N ARG A 499 23.44 19.35 20.11
CA ARG A 499 24.18 18.11 20.34
C ARG A 499 23.54 17.01 19.50
N ARG A 500 24.28 16.47 18.54
CA ARG A 500 23.82 15.43 17.60
C ARG A 500 24.03 14.04 18.20
N GLY A 501 22.96 13.25 18.30
CA GLY A 501 23.02 11.89 18.82
C GLY A 501 23.98 11.00 18.02
N LEU A 502 24.76 10.17 18.71
CA LEU A 502 25.70 9.24 18.05
C LEU A 502 25.06 7.89 17.68
N LEU A 503 23.87 7.60 18.21
CA LEU A 503 23.13 6.35 17.97
C LEU A 503 21.65 6.66 17.66
N PRO A 504 20.92 5.81 16.90
CA PRO A 504 19.54 6.07 16.49
C PRO A 504 18.53 6.29 17.64
N GLN A 505 18.80 5.74 18.83
CA GLN A 505 17.98 5.92 20.02
C GLN A 505 18.38 7.12 20.88
N ILE A 506 19.43 7.86 20.51
CA ILE A 506 19.88 9.06 21.20
C ILE A 506 19.38 10.27 20.42
N LEU A 507 18.44 11.01 21.00
CA LEU A 507 17.86 12.18 20.35
C LEU A 507 18.86 13.33 20.32
N ASP A 508 18.80 14.10 19.24
CA ASP A 508 19.43 15.41 19.20
C ASP A 508 18.87 16.29 20.34
N THR A 509 19.73 17.13 20.91
CA THR A 509 19.34 18.07 21.98
C THR A 509 19.77 19.49 21.60
N LEU A 510 18.80 20.39 21.46
CA LEU A 510 19.07 21.83 21.31
C LEU A 510 19.32 22.42 22.69
N CYS A 511 20.41 23.17 22.80
CA CYS A 511 20.90 23.77 24.03
C CYS A 511 21.04 25.27 23.84
N VAL A 512 20.63 26.06 24.84
CA VAL A 512 21.01 27.47 24.96
C VAL A 512 21.83 27.67 26.22
N VAL A 513 23.03 28.24 26.08
CA VAL A 513 23.96 28.48 27.19
C VAL A 513 24.29 29.97 27.28
N CYS A 514 24.20 30.51 28.49
CA CYS A 514 24.57 31.89 28.80
C CYS A 514 25.70 31.91 29.82
N MET A 515 26.73 32.73 29.60
CA MET A 515 27.86 32.83 30.54
C MET A 515 27.46 33.28 31.97
N ARG A 516 26.31 33.95 32.14
CA ARG A 516 25.76 34.31 33.47
C ARG A 516 24.90 33.19 34.06
N CYS A 517 23.99 32.64 33.26
CA CYS A 517 22.94 31.75 33.75
C CYS A 517 23.29 30.26 33.63
N GLY A 518 24.41 29.92 33.00
CA GLY A 518 24.77 28.54 32.66
C GLY A 518 23.83 27.97 31.61
N ASP A 519 23.36 26.75 31.86
CA ASP A 519 22.40 26.06 31.01
C ASP A 519 21.01 26.71 31.12
N VAL A 520 20.62 27.43 30.05
CA VAL A 520 19.41 28.25 30.02
C VAL A 520 18.21 27.44 29.57
N THR A 521 18.33 26.74 28.44
CA THR A 521 17.27 25.89 27.93
C THR A 521 17.81 24.60 27.35
N PHE A 522 17.04 23.53 27.52
CA PHE A 522 17.24 22.26 26.83
C PHE A 522 15.93 21.83 26.20
N ARG A 523 16.00 21.20 25.03
CA ARG A 523 14.86 20.59 24.36
C ARG A 523 15.33 19.62 23.27
N VAL A 524 14.49 18.65 22.93
CA VAL A 524 14.68 17.86 21.70
C VAL A 524 14.04 18.58 20.51
N PRO A 525 14.43 18.30 19.25
CA PRO A 525 13.78 18.86 18.07
C PRO A 525 12.26 18.64 18.07
N GLY A 526 11.53 19.67 17.62
CA GLY A 526 10.07 19.65 17.59
C GLY A 526 9.41 19.56 18.97
N ALA A 527 10.10 19.91 20.05
CA ALA A 527 9.51 20.09 21.37
C ALA A 527 9.10 21.56 21.59
N PRO A 528 8.24 21.87 22.58
CA PRO A 528 7.88 23.25 22.88
C PRO A 528 9.09 24.15 23.20
N VAL A 529 9.03 25.40 22.79
CA VAL A 529 10.02 26.43 23.12
C VAL A 529 9.59 27.13 24.39
N LEU A 530 10.53 27.34 25.31
CA LEU A 530 10.29 28.03 26.57
C LEU A 530 11.25 29.18 26.77
N LEU A 531 10.71 30.31 27.21
CA LEU A 531 11.44 31.40 27.84
C LEU A 531 10.86 31.65 29.23
N ALA A 532 11.72 32.05 30.17
CA ALA A 532 11.36 32.23 31.56
C ALA A 532 11.77 33.63 32.03
N HIS A 533 10.77 34.46 32.34
CA HIS A 533 10.96 35.84 32.78
C HIS A 533 10.54 35.98 34.24
N ALA A 534 11.38 36.61 35.05
CA ALA A 534 11.12 36.93 36.45
C ALA A 534 11.98 38.15 36.83
N ASP A 535 11.73 38.74 38.00
CA ASP A 535 12.67 39.68 38.58
C ASP A 535 13.95 38.96 39.03
N ASP A 536 15.05 39.70 39.16
CA ASP A 536 16.34 39.13 39.58
C ASP A 536 16.36 38.82 41.09
N GLU A 537 15.44 39.40 41.87
CA GLU A 537 15.38 39.29 43.33
C GLU A 537 13.95 39.15 43.86
N ALA A 538 13.80 38.46 44.99
CA ALA A 538 12.59 38.41 45.81
C ALA A 538 12.94 38.56 47.30
N ALA A 539 12.09 39.24 48.07
CA ALA A 539 12.32 39.37 49.51
C ALA A 539 12.02 38.06 50.25
N GLN A 540 12.70 37.81 51.37
CA GLN A 540 12.29 36.78 52.35
C GLN A 540 10.83 36.96 52.75
N GLY A 541 10.07 35.87 52.81
CA GLY A 541 8.63 35.92 53.07
C GLY A 541 7.78 36.51 51.92
N GLY A 542 8.41 36.89 50.81
CA GLY A 542 7.75 37.50 49.64
C GLY A 542 7.39 36.48 48.56
N GLU A 543 7.12 36.99 47.35
CA GLU A 543 6.80 36.19 46.18
C GLU A 543 7.68 36.57 44.99
N LEU A 544 8.07 35.57 44.19
CA LEU A 544 8.63 35.75 42.85
C LEU A 544 7.57 35.42 41.81
N VAL A 545 7.24 36.37 40.94
CA VAL A 545 6.34 36.16 39.81
C VAL A 545 7.14 35.72 38.59
N VAL A 546 6.84 34.54 38.07
CA VAL A 546 7.51 33.97 36.88
C VAL A 546 6.54 33.95 35.71
N ARG A 547 6.85 34.68 34.64
CA ARG A 547 6.17 34.63 33.34
C ARG A 547 6.91 33.65 32.42
N ALA A 548 6.30 32.50 32.17
CA ALA A 548 6.76 31.53 31.18
C ALA A 548 6.12 31.85 29.83
N GLU A 549 6.94 32.14 28.83
CA GLU A 549 6.51 32.31 27.44
C GLU A 549 6.71 30.97 26.71
N LEU A 550 5.60 30.42 26.19
CA LEU A 550 5.52 29.11 25.58
C LEU A 550 5.19 29.24 24.09
N THR A 551 6.00 28.63 23.22
CA THR A 551 5.70 28.46 21.80
C THR A 551 5.72 26.98 21.44
N ALA A 552 4.56 26.42 21.09
CA ALA A 552 4.45 25.00 20.75
C ALA A 552 4.53 24.77 19.23
N PRO A 553 5.18 23.70 18.75
CA PRO A 553 5.30 23.39 17.32
C PRO A 553 3.97 22.98 16.69
N ARG A 554 2.99 22.53 17.48
CA ARG A 554 1.64 22.22 17.00
C ARG A 554 0.54 22.70 17.93
N THR A 555 -0.64 22.90 17.38
CA THR A 555 -1.87 23.16 18.13
C THR A 555 -2.25 21.95 18.97
N GLY A 556 -2.58 22.16 20.23
CA GLY A 556 -2.95 21.08 21.14
C GLY A 556 -2.66 21.42 22.59
N PRO A 557 -2.95 20.50 23.53
CA PRO A 557 -2.61 20.69 24.92
C PRO A 557 -1.09 20.56 25.13
N VAL A 558 -0.54 21.49 25.90
CA VAL A 558 0.81 21.44 26.46
C VAL A 558 0.67 21.42 27.97
N ARG A 559 1.42 20.55 28.65
CA ARG A 559 1.51 20.55 30.11
C ARG A 559 2.71 21.38 30.51
N LEU A 560 2.49 22.42 31.30
CA LEU A 560 3.52 23.33 31.77
C LEU A 560 3.63 23.23 33.29
N GLY A 561 4.82 23.39 33.85
CA GLY A 561 5.01 23.45 35.29
C GLY A 561 6.28 24.20 35.67
N LEU A 562 6.41 24.49 36.95
CA LEU A 562 7.58 25.12 37.53
C LEU A 562 7.99 24.36 38.78
N PHE A 563 9.29 24.16 38.95
CA PHE A 563 9.86 23.66 40.20
C PHE A 563 11.09 24.44 40.60
N VAL A 564 11.43 24.31 41.89
CA VAL A 564 12.65 24.86 42.49
C VAL A 564 13.58 23.71 42.92
N PRO A 565 14.87 23.99 43.19
CA PRO A 565 15.86 23.00 43.59
C PRO A 565 15.44 22.32 44.88
N THR A 566 15.80 21.05 45.06
CA THR A 566 15.40 20.23 46.23
C THR A 566 15.62 20.94 47.57
N TYR A 567 16.75 21.63 47.73
CA TYR A 567 17.10 22.36 48.95
C TYR A 567 16.28 23.64 49.21
N LEU A 568 15.41 24.06 48.28
CA LEU A 568 14.50 25.20 48.41
C LEU A 568 13.02 24.77 48.50
N ARG A 569 12.70 23.52 48.17
CA ARG A 569 11.29 23.05 48.07
C ARG A 569 10.54 23.13 49.40
N GLU A 570 11.21 22.82 50.51
CA GLU A 570 10.57 22.86 51.83
C GLU A 570 10.22 24.29 52.26
N ASP A 571 10.97 25.27 51.77
CA ASP A 571 10.84 26.69 52.12
C ASP A 571 9.96 27.49 51.15
N THR A 572 9.36 26.82 50.16
CA THR A 572 8.60 27.49 49.11
C THR A 572 7.30 26.79 48.76
N THR A 573 6.41 27.53 48.12
CA THR A 573 5.21 26.97 47.49
C THR A 573 5.10 27.54 46.08
N VAL A 574 4.89 26.66 45.10
CA VAL A 574 4.74 27.02 43.68
C VAL A 574 3.28 26.89 43.27
N GLU A 575 2.69 27.99 42.80
CA GLU A 575 1.29 28.01 42.36
C GLU A 575 1.14 28.58 40.93
N PRO A 576 0.49 27.85 40.00
CA PRO A 576 0.12 26.44 40.09
C PRO A 576 1.36 25.52 39.93
N ALA A 577 1.37 24.33 40.56
CA ALA A 577 2.46 23.37 40.34
C ALA A 577 2.55 22.90 38.87
N THR A 578 1.39 22.64 38.25
CA THR A 578 1.27 22.38 36.81
C THR A 578 0.00 23.02 36.24
N VAL A 579 0.02 23.32 34.95
CA VAL A 579 -1.11 23.88 34.21
C VAL A 579 -1.19 23.28 32.81
N LYS A 580 -2.42 23.10 32.32
CA LYS A 580 -2.70 22.69 30.95
C LYS A 580 -2.99 23.91 30.11
N VAL A 581 -2.15 24.14 29.10
CA VAL A 581 -2.32 25.24 28.14
C VAL A 581 -2.77 24.65 26.81
N ARG A 582 -3.71 25.31 26.11
CA ARG A 582 -4.05 24.92 24.73
C ARG A 582 -3.25 25.80 23.77
N ALA A 583 -2.11 25.30 23.33
CA ALA A 583 -1.27 25.98 22.38
C ALA A 583 -1.98 26.15 21.03
N LYS A 584 -1.70 27.27 20.36
CA LYS A 584 -2.27 27.67 19.07
C LYS A 584 -1.28 27.55 17.91
N GLY A 585 -0.26 26.68 18.03
CA GLY A 585 0.75 26.41 16.98
C GLY A 585 1.60 27.64 16.61
N GLU A 586 2.90 27.60 16.91
CA GLU A 586 3.89 28.66 16.61
C GLU A 586 3.60 30.06 17.20
N GLN A 587 2.44 30.27 17.82
CA GLN A 587 2.07 31.50 18.51
C GLN A 587 2.53 31.44 19.97
N PRO A 588 3.32 32.44 20.45
CA PRO A 588 3.69 32.56 21.85
C PRO A 588 2.48 32.72 22.76
N GLN A 589 2.52 32.10 23.94
CA GLN A 589 1.53 32.24 24.99
C GLN A 589 2.20 32.40 26.35
N ASP A 590 1.71 33.36 27.13
CA ASP A 590 2.22 33.60 28.48
C ASP A 590 1.44 32.81 29.52
N VAL A 591 2.17 32.25 30.47
CA VAL A 591 1.66 31.59 31.67
C VAL A 591 2.40 32.13 32.87
N THR A 592 1.65 32.45 33.92
CA THR A 592 2.24 32.98 35.16
C THR A 592 2.26 31.92 36.25
N PHE A 593 3.41 31.80 36.92
CA PHE A 593 3.62 31.05 38.14
C PHE A 593 4.00 32.01 39.27
N ARG A 594 3.67 31.65 40.50
CA ARG A 594 4.11 32.34 41.71
C ARG A 594 4.92 31.39 42.58
N VAL A 595 6.06 31.85 43.05
CA VAL A 595 6.88 31.14 44.04
C VAL A 595 6.82 31.96 45.33
N ALA A 596 6.09 31.49 46.32
CA ALA A 596 6.04 32.10 47.64
C ALA A 596 7.16 31.53 48.51
N PHE A 597 7.89 32.41 49.21
CA PHE A 597 8.99 32.04 50.11
C PHE A 597 8.54 32.14 51.56
N ARG A 598 9.04 31.26 52.41
CA ARG A 598 8.87 31.40 53.86
C ARG A 598 9.72 32.57 54.39
N PRO A 599 9.33 33.22 55.50
CA PRO A 599 10.14 34.25 56.14
C PRO A 599 11.56 33.78 56.50
N GLU A 600 11.73 32.49 56.75
CA GLU A 600 13.00 31.87 57.17
C GLU A 600 13.89 31.43 55.99
N THR A 601 13.42 31.55 54.73
CA THR A 601 14.21 31.14 53.56
C THR A 601 15.56 31.85 53.55
N ALA A 602 16.66 31.11 53.48
CA ALA A 602 17.99 31.70 53.56
C ALA A 602 18.25 32.70 52.40
N PRO A 603 18.76 33.91 52.67
CA PRO A 603 19.14 34.85 51.61
C PRO A 603 20.36 34.36 50.85
N GLN A 604 20.17 34.02 49.57
CA GLN A 604 21.23 33.59 48.65
C GLN A 604 20.69 33.54 47.22
N ALA A 605 21.55 33.19 46.27
CA ALA A 605 21.14 32.89 44.91
C ALA A 605 20.52 31.49 44.80
N TYR A 606 19.40 31.42 44.11
CA TYR A 606 18.68 30.20 43.75
C TYR A 606 18.48 30.14 42.24
N TYR A 607 17.77 29.11 41.79
CA TYR A 607 17.23 29.05 40.44
C TYR A 607 15.83 28.45 40.48
N PHE A 608 15.09 28.59 39.40
CA PHE A 608 13.89 27.81 39.14
C PHE A 608 13.97 27.23 37.74
N THR A 609 13.19 26.19 37.48
CA THR A 609 13.08 25.58 36.16
C THR A 609 11.62 25.49 35.75
N VAL A 610 11.29 26.10 34.62
CA VAL A 610 10.03 25.88 33.91
C VAL A 610 10.21 24.69 32.99
N PHE A 611 9.22 23.79 32.94
CA PHE A 611 9.21 22.68 31.99
C PHE A 611 7.91 22.64 31.19
N ALA A 612 7.98 22.08 29.99
CA ALA A 612 6.85 21.83 29.11
C ALA A 612 6.90 20.39 28.61
N VAL A 613 5.72 19.77 28.50
CA VAL A 613 5.54 18.45 27.90
C VAL A 613 4.50 18.52 26.79
N GLN A 614 4.89 18.08 25.60
CA GLN A 614 4.00 17.85 24.47
C GLN A 614 4.59 16.75 23.59
N ASP A 615 3.75 15.78 23.20
CA ASP A 615 4.12 14.69 22.28
C ASP A 615 5.30 13.86 22.79
N LEU A 616 5.30 13.54 24.08
CA LEU A 616 6.35 12.82 24.81
C LEU A 616 7.70 13.55 24.92
N ALA A 617 7.82 14.76 24.37
CA ALA A 617 9.03 15.56 24.51
C ALA A 617 8.93 16.48 25.72
N VAL A 618 10.06 16.62 26.40
CA VAL A 618 10.25 17.57 27.49
C VAL A 618 11.16 18.70 27.02
N SER A 619 10.79 19.92 27.38
CA SER A 619 11.62 21.11 27.26
C SER A 619 11.76 21.77 28.61
N THR A 620 12.91 22.38 28.86
CA THR A 620 13.17 23.11 30.11
C THR A 620 13.75 24.50 29.85
N ALA A 621 13.43 25.43 30.74
CA ALA A 621 14.03 26.75 30.81
C ALA A 621 14.37 27.07 32.28
N ARG A 622 15.65 27.30 32.56
CA ARG A 622 16.19 27.54 33.90
C ARG A 622 16.64 28.99 34.03
N ARG A 623 16.28 29.62 35.16
CA ARG A 623 16.72 30.99 35.47
C ARG A 623 17.18 31.11 36.92
N HIS A 624 18.24 31.88 37.14
CA HIS A 624 18.72 32.27 38.46
C HIS A 624 18.02 33.53 38.99
N PHE A 625 17.82 33.58 40.31
CA PHE A 625 17.31 34.73 41.05
C PHE A 625 17.91 34.75 42.47
N GLY A 626 17.84 35.88 43.17
CA GLY A 626 18.26 36.02 44.57
C GLY A 626 17.07 36.09 45.53
N VAL A 627 17.16 35.45 46.68
CA VAL A 627 16.34 35.82 47.85
C VAL A 627 17.15 36.80 48.69
N VAL A 628 16.58 37.98 48.97
CA VAL A 628 17.24 39.05 49.73
C VAL A 628 16.55 39.26 51.09
N PRO A 629 17.26 39.77 52.11
CA PRO A 629 16.67 40.04 53.42
C PRO A 629 15.44 40.96 53.34
N ALA A 630 14.45 40.74 54.20
CA ALA A 630 13.27 41.61 54.27
C ALA A 630 13.68 43.05 54.66
N GLY A 631 13.47 44.01 53.75
CA GLY A 631 13.78 45.43 53.96
C GLY A 631 15.14 45.91 53.43
N ALA A 632 15.81 45.13 52.58
CA ALA A 632 16.97 45.55 51.79
C ALA A 632 16.61 46.48 50.62
#